data_AF-F0P143-F1
#
_entry.id   AF-F0P143-F1
#
_cell.length_a   1.000
_cell.length_b   1.000
_cell.length_c   1.000
_cell.angle_alpha   90.00
_cell.angle_beta   90.00
_cell.angle_gamma   90.00
#
_symmetry.space_group_name_H-M   'P 1'
#
loop_
_entity.id
_entity.type
_entity.pdbx_description
1 polymer ?
#
loop_
_entity_poly.entity_id
_entity_poly.type
_entity_poly.pdbx_seq_one_letter_code
_entity_poly.pdbx_strand_id
1 'polypeptide(L)' 'MLKYFKESFSNYDFSSILQTISLLLFVMFFLGTFYLVWKKPKKYYEEAENLPLEDDDTEDKI' A
#
# COMPACT_ATOMS: atom_id res chain seq x y z
N MET A 1 -20.01 14.62 -22.37
CA MET A 1 -18.89 14.01 -21.62
C MET A 1 -19.39 13.10 -20.50
N LEU A 2 -20.08 13.61 -19.46
CA LEU A 2 -20.60 12.78 -18.35
C LEU A 2 -21.60 11.68 -18.78
N LYS A 3 -22.36 11.92 -19.85
CA LYS A 3 -23.35 10.96 -20.39
C LYS A 3 -22.69 9.64 -20.83
N TYR A 4 -21.54 9.71 -21.49
CA TYR A 4 -20.81 8.52 -21.98
C TYR A 4 -20.21 7.70 -20.83
N PHE A 5 -19.69 8.36 -19.78
CA PHE A 5 -19.23 7.65 -18.58
C PHE A 5 -20.40 6.91 -17.90
N LYS A 6 -21.53 7.59 -17.71
CA LYS A 6 -22.71 6.97 -17.09
C LYS A 6 -23.20 5.76 -17.88
N GLU A 7 -23.20 5.84 -19.20
CA GLU A 7 -23.64 4.76 -20.09
C GLU A 7 -22.69 3.56 -20.07
N SER A 8 -21.37 3.77 -20.03
CA SER A 8 -20.38 2.67 -19.88
C SER A 8 -20.44 1.98 -18.52
N PHE A 9 -20.73 2.69 -17.43
CA PHE A 9 -20.86 2.10 -16.09
C PHE A 9 -22.22 1.44 -15.83
N SER A 10 -23.28 1.89 -16.51
CA SER A 10 -24.65 1.38 -16.29
C SER A 10 -24.96 0.11 -17.08
N ASN A 11 -24.22 -0.19 -18.16
CA ASN A 11 -24.54 -1.27 -19.10
C ASN A 11 -23.64 -2.52 -18.96
N TYR A 12 -22.98 -2.71 -17.82
CA TYR A 12 -22.24 -3.94 -17.57
C TYR A 12 -23.15 -4.94 -16.85
N ASP A 13 -23.61 -5.97 -17.56
CA ASP A 13 -24.37 -7.09 -16.97
C ASP A 13 -23.63 -7.75 -15.79
N PHE A 14 -22.30 -7.62 -15.75
CA PHE A 14 -21.44 -8.12 -14.67
C PHE A 14 -20.91 -7.03 -13.72
N SER A 15 -21.43 -5.80 -13.78
CA SER A 15 -20.91 -4.64 -13.03
C SER A 15 -20.80 -4.91 -11.53
N SER A 16 -21.87 -5.48 -10.95
CA SER A 16 -21.92 -5.84 -9.52
C SER A 16 -20.91 -6.93 -9.14
N ILE A 17 -20.72 -7.92 -10.02
CA ILE A 17 -19.79 -9.03 -9.79
C ILE A 17 -18.33 -8.52 -9.88
N LEU A 18 -18.01 -7.73 -10.90
CA LEU A 18 -16.69 -7.13 -11.07
C LEU A 18 -16.35 -6.18 -9.91
N GLN A 19 -17.31 -5.39 -9.45
CA GLN A 19 -17.15 -4.54 -8.26
C GLN A 19 -16.82 -5.37 -7.02
N THR A 20 -17.54 -6.47 -6.80
CA THR A 20 -17.32 -7.36 -5.64
C THR A 20 -15.96 -8.05 -5.72
N ILE A 21 -15.57 -8.53 -6.91
CA ILE A 21 -14.25 -9.14 -7.14
C ILE A 21 -13.14 -8.10 -6.93
N SER A 22 -13.32 -6.87 -7.41
CA SER A 22 -12.35 -5.79 -7.21
C SER A 22 -12.16 -5.47 -5.73
N LEU A 23 -13.24 -5.43 -4.95
CA LEU A 23 -13.18 -5.25 -3.51
C LEU A 23 -12.41 -6.40 -2.82
N LEU A 24 -12.72 -7.65 -3.18
CA LEU A 24 -12.03 -8.82 -2.63
C LEU A 24 -10.54 -8.83 -3.00
N LEU A 25 -10.20 -8.49 -4.24
CA LEU A 25 -8.80 -8.37 -4.69
C LEU A 25 -8.04 -7.29 -3.93
N PHE A 26 -8.67 -6.14 -3.70
CA PHE A 26 -8.09 -5.07 -2.90
C PHE A 26 -7.80 -5.55 -1.47
N VAL A 27 -8.77 -6.18 -0.81
CA VAL A 27 -8.58 -6.74 0.53
C VAL A 27 -7.49 -7.82 0.55
N MET A 28 -7.48 -8.74 -0.41
CA MET A 28 -6.44 -9.76 -0.53
C MET A 28 -5.05 -9.17 -0.76
N PHE A 29 -4.94 -8.10 -1.54
CA PHE A 29 -3.68 -7.39 -1.74
C PHE A 29 -3.13 -6.87 -0.42
N PHE A 30 -3.98 -6.22 0.40
CA PHE A 30 -3.58 -5.76 1.72
C PHE A 30 -3.16 -6.92 2.64
N LEU A 31 -3.95 -8.01 2.69
CA LEU A 31 -3.60 -9.19 3.47
C LEU A 31 -2.26 -9.79 3.02
N GLY A 32 -1.98 -9.81 1.71
CA GLY A 32 -0.70 -10.20 1.14
C GLY A 32 0.45 -9.30 1.61
N THR A 33 0.26 -7.99 1.58
CA THR A 33 1.26 -7.03 2.09
C THR A 33 1.50 -7.23 3.60
N PHE A 34 0.45 -7.36 4.40
CA PHE A 34 0.58 -7.65 5.84
C PHE A 34 1.33 -8.96 6.08
N TYR A 35 1.03 -10.00 5.32
CA TYR A 35 1.75 -11.28 5.40
C TYR A 35 3.23 -11.13 5.03
N LEU A 36 3.56 -10.40 3.97
CA LEU A 36 4.95 -10.13 3.58
C LEU A 36 5.71 -9.34 4.66
N VAL A 37 5.07 -8.33 5.25
CA VAL A 37 5.64 -7.52 6.33
C VAL A 37 5.83 -8.36 7.59
N TRP A 38 4.85 -9.19 7.97
CA TRP A 38 4.97 -10.05 9.15
C TRP A 38 6.01 -11.17 8.94
N LYS A 39 6.11 -11.72 7.72
CA LYS A 39 7.12 -12.73 7.40
C LYS A 39 8.54 -12.16 7.40
N LYS A 40 8.73 -10.84 7.28
CA LYS A 40 10.08 -10.26 7.43
C LYS A 40 10.60 -10.53 8.85
N PRO A 41 11.78 -11.17 8.99
CA PRO A 41 12.37 -11.39 10.29
C PRO A 41 12.75 -10.03 10.91
N LYS A 42 12.50 -9.88 12.21
CA LYS A 42 12.83 -8.66 13.00
C LYS A 42 14.27 -8.18 12.80
N LYS A 43 15.17 -9.09 12.45
CA LYS A 43 16.59 -8.85 12.13
C LYS A 43 16.83 -7.89 10.95
N TYR A 44 15.85 -7.68 10.06
CA TYR A 44 15.99 -6.72 8.96
C TYR A 44 15.93 -5.26 9.44
N TYR A 45 15.37 -5.02 10.62
CA TYR A 45 15.27 -3.68 11.21
C TYR A 45 16.34 -3.42 12.28
N GLU A 46 17.12 -4.44 12.66
CA GLU A 46 18.15 -4.34 13.71
C GLU A 46 19.29 -3.40 13.32
N GLU A 47 19.60 -3.30 12.03
CA GLU A 47 20.61 -2.34 11.52
C GLU A 47 20.05 -0.91 11.41
N ALA A 48 18.75 -0.76 11.15
CA ALA A 48 18.06 0.53 11.10
C ALA A 48 17.73 1.09 12.51
N GLU A 49 17.51 0.21 13.48
CA GLU A 49 17.27 0.56 14.88
C GLU A 49 18.57 0.93 15.62
N ASN A 50 19.69 0.32 15.22
CA ASN A 50 21.03 0.64 15.75
C ASN A 50 21.80 1.66 14.89
N LEU A 51 21.16 2.24 13.87
CA LEU A 51 21.74 3.38 13.19
C LEU A 51 21.85 4.48 14.25
N PRO A 52 23.06 5.06 14.47
CA PRO A 52 23.19 6.21 15.36
C PRO A 52 22.12 7.21 14.93
N LEU A 53 21.32 7.69 15.90
CA LEU A 53 20.48 8.86 15.69
C LEU A 53 21.37 9.86 14.96
N GLU A 54 20.93 10.39 13.81
CA GLU A 54 21.67 11.46 13.15
C GLU A 54 21.83 12.55 14.20
N ASP A 55 22.98 12.57 14.86
CA ASP A 55 23.30 13.54 15.89
C ASP A 55 23.26 14.87 15.17
N ASP A 56 22.25 15.66 15.53
CA ASP A 56 22.09 17.04 15.11
C ASP A 56 23.22 17.86 15.72
N ASP A 57 24.43 17.68 15.20
CA ASP A 57 25.57 18.57 15.46
C ASP A 57 26.19 18.93 14.11
N THR A 58 25.41 19.73 13.41
CA THR A 58 25.89 20.65 12.39
C THR A 58 27.16 21.35 12.87
N GLU A 59 28.24 21.15 12.12
CA GLU A 59 29.39 22.04 11.95
C GLU A 59 29.55 23.20 12.95
N ASP A 60 30.08 22.93 14.15
CA ASP A 60 30.88 23.93 14.87
C ASP A 60 32.29 23.97 14.27
N LYS A 61 32.36 24.55 13.07
CA LYS A 61 33.56 25.24 12.58
C LYS A 61 33.34 26.73 12.84
N ILE A 62 33.91 27.28 13.92
CA ILE A 62 34.52 28.63 14.04
C ILE A 62 35.32 28.67 15.35
#